data_AF-A0A3G2QYL8-F1
#
_entry.id   AF-A0A3G2QYL8-F1
#
_cell.length_a   1.000
_cell.length_b   1.000
_cell.length_c   1.000
_cell.angle_alpha   90.00
_cell.angle_beta   90.00
_cell.angle_gamma   90.00
#
_symmetry.space_group_name_H-M   'P 1'
#
loop_
_entity.id
_entity.type
_entity.pdbx_description
1 polymer ?
#
loop_
_entity_poly.entity_id
_entity_poly.type
_entity_poly.pdbx_seq_one_letter_code
_entity_poly.pdbx_strand_id
1 'polypeptide(L)'
;MIKIIDSFKNKSLVIFQKLLDKFKSLSFWKKVEEVNGEQNSLDNLISNSKTREEKILIEKRKRNQVYRTLDYLLELNTYYDYFSLDSFKITKYAKFLAQLTNQKAVTTDFFFLAFFYANCDISEFLKKSSLDHEKIAAVVFDSISKETTKGKSLSKVLLMNLNIFTKLNSYFFKKESIVYDLPYSFEVHKIFQKASQNAIKRFQTPIISPEILLITLMEEERTKANRLIKKFLPVEKDWLLFRYELLKRVYKKELGIKKTIPKNQHYFAYLMNLELSDYEIENLMENETKFRYGVGLFRNNLMKAALETDLFSLISDDTFLSMKSKRIKRKYSS
;
A
#
# COMPACT_ATOMS: atom_id res chain seq x y z
N MET A 1 23.15 5.13 12.72
CA MET A 1 22.59 5.52 11.41
C MET A 1 21.48 4.57 10.98
N ILE A 2 21.67 3.24 11.04
CA ILE A 2 20.62 2.22 10.79
C ILE A 2 19.46 2.28 11.81
N LYS A 3 19.75 2.46 13.11
CA LYS A 3 18.72 2.59 14.18
C LYS A 3 17.82 3.84 14.12
N ILE A 4 18.20 4.88 13.37
CA ILE A 4 17.40 6.12 13.23
C ILE A 4 16.36 5.95 12.12
N ILE A 5 16.71 5.22 11.05
CA ILE A 5 15.78 4.90 9.96
C ILE A 5 14.67 3.94 10.45
N ASP A 6 14.99 3.02 11.36
CA ASP A 6 13.98 2.12 11.95
C ASP A 6 13.04 2.81 12.97
N SER A 7 13.51 3.87 13.64
CA SER A 7 12.68 4.68 14.55
C SER A 7 11.69 5.59 13.81
N PHE A 8 12.06 6.08 12.63
CA PHE A 8 11.19 6.93 11.80
C PHE A 8 10.21 6.09 10.97
N LYS A 9 10.64 4.94 10.43
CA LYS A 9 9.77 4.01 9.68
C LYS A 9 8.61 3.44 10.50
N ASN A 10 8.80 3.23 11.80
CA ASN A 10 7.75 2.66 12.65
C ASN A 10 6.78 3.72 13.21
N LYS A 11 7.14 5.01 13.29
CA LYS A 11 6.28 6.03 13.91
C LYS A 11 5.34 6.75 12.93
N SER A 12 5.76 7.03 11.69
CA SER A 12 4.85 7.55 10.66
C SER A 12 3.77 6.52 10.33
N LEU A 13 4.18 5.24 10.20
CA LEU A 13 3.25 4.11 10.13
C LEU A 13 2.32 4.09 11.34
N VAL A 14 2.80 4.22 12.59
CA VAL A 14 1.93 4.21 13.79
C VAL A 14 0.98 5.41 13.87
N ILE A 15 1.33 6.60 13.37
CA ILE A 15 0.43 7.76 13.36
C ILE A 15 -0.65 7.58 12.29
N PHE A 16 -0.26 7.14 11.09
CA PHE A 16 -1.20 6.80 10.02
C PHE A 16 -2.07 5.60 10.44
N GLN A 17 -1.50 4.56 11.03
CA GLN A 17 -2.23 3.41 11.60
C GLN A 17 -3.16 3.84 12.73
N LYS A 18 -2.80 4.79 13.60
CA LYS A 18 -3.69 5.31 14.66
C LYS A 18 -4.85 6.12 14.09
N LEU A 19 -4.61 6.88 13.02
CA LEU A 19 -5.67 7.53 12.25
C LEU A 19 -6.58 6.46 11.62
N LEU A 20 -6.01 5.44 10.99
CA LEU A 20 -6.73 4.32 10.37
C LEU A 20 -7.45 3.40 11.35
N ASP A 21 -6.92 3.19 12.54
CA ASP A 21 -7.54 2.40 13.60
C ASP A 21 -8.68 3.20 14.26
N LYS A 22 -8.59 4.53 14.31
CA LYS A 22 -9.74 5.42 14.57
C LYS A 22 -10.79 5.35 13.44
N PHE A 23 -10.38 5.20 12.19
CA PHE A 23 -11.30 5.00 11.06
C PHE A 23 -11.98 3.62 11.08
N LYS A 24 -11.31 2.56 11.53
CA LYS A 24 -11.91 1.22 11.68
C LYS A 24 -12.89 1.13 12.85
N SER A 25 -12.67 1.89 13.92
CA SER A 25 -13.57 1.93 15.08
C SER A 25 -14.83 2.78 14.83
N LEU A 26 -14.74 3.75 13.90
CA LEU A 26 -15.90 4.39 13.29
C LEU A 26 -16.51 3.41 12.28
N SER A 27 -17.45 2.59 12.74
CA SER A 27 -18.15 1.61 11.92
C SER A 27 -18.71 2.22 10.64
N PHE A 28 -17.96 2.10 9.54
CA PHE A 28 -18.31 2.55 8.19
C PHE A 28 -19.66 1.97 7.69
N TRP A 29 -20.20 0.98 8.41
CA TRP A 29 -21.40 0.22 8.06
C TRP A 29 -22.51 0.21 9.12
N LYS A 30 -22.46 1.03 10.18
CA LYS A 30 -23.64 1.16 11.06
C LYS A 30 -24.61 2.20 10.51
N LYS A 31 -25.61 1.68 9.79
CA LYS A 31 -26.89 2.27 9.40
C LYS A 31 -26.85 3.62 8.68
N VAL A 32 -27.12 3.53 7.38
CA VAL A 32 -27.51 4.60 6.45
C VAL A 32 -28.67 5.48 6.96
N GLU A 33 -29.36 5.10 8.04
CA GLU A 33 -30.54 5.80 8.58
C GLU A 33 -30.25 6.84 9.69
N GLU A 34 -29.04 6.91 10.27
CA GLU A 34 -28.72 7.91 11.32
C GLU A 34 -27.94 9.15 10.78
N VAL A 35 -27.58 9.17 9.50
CA VAL A 35 -26.56 10.10 8.95
C VAL A 35 -27.09 11.52 8.68
N ASN A 36 -28.40 11.77 8.76
CA ASN A 36 -28.94 13.13 8.75
C ASN A 36 -28.58 13.92 10.03
N GLY A 37 -28.11 13.23 11.09
CA GLY A 37 -27.64 13.88 12.32
C GLY A 37 -26.19 14.38 12.27
N GLU A 38 -25.31 13.73 11.50
CA GLU A 38 -23.86 14.02 11.55
C GLU A 38 -23.38 15.09 10.56
N GLN A 39 -24.13 15.35 9.48
CA GLN A 39 -23.87 16.52 8.62
C GLN A 39 -24.01 17.85 9.39
N ASN A 40 -24.75 17.87 10.49
CA ASN A 40 -24.88 19.03 11.38
C ASN A 40 -23.69 19.23 12.35
N SER A 41 -22.74 18.29 12.44
CA SER A 41 -21.70 18.34 13.49
C SER A 41 -20.55 19.32 13.20
N LEU A 42 -20.29 19.67 11.92
CA LEU A 42 -19.32 20.70 11.57
C LEU A 42 -19.89 22.12 11.70
N ASP A 43 -21.19 22.27 11.47
CA ASP A 43 -21.91 23.54 11.58
C ASP A 43 -22.25 23.90 13.04
N ASN A 44 -22.44 22.91 13.91
CA ASN A 44 -22.75 23.10 15.33
C ASN A 44 -21.60 23.63 16.21
N LEU A 45 -20.40 23.83 15.67
CA LEU A 45 -19.26 24.41 16.40
C LEU A 45 -19.16 25.95 16.28
N ILE A 46 -20.07 26.58 15.54
CA ILE A 46 -20.13 28.04 15.42
C ILE A 46 -21.35 28.50 16.20
N SER A 47 -21.13 29.12 17.36
CA SER A 47 -22.23 29.72 18.13
C SER A 47 -23.05 30.66 17.25
N ASN A 48 -24.38 30.52 17.28
CA ASN A 48 -25.32 31.33 16.50
C ASN A 48 -25.20 32.84 16.77
N SER A 49 -24.46 33.23 17.80
CA SER A 49 -24.16 34.61 18.18
C SER A 49 -23.11 35.34 17.33
N LYS A 50 -22.39 34.66 16.42
CA LYS A 50 -21.29 35.26 15.65
C LYS A 50 -21.76 35.97 14.38
N THR A 51 -21.14 37.10 14.06
CA THR A 51 -21.44 37.84 12.82
C THR A 51 -21.00 37.04 11.58
N ARG A 52 -21.59 37.32 10.41
CA ARG A 52 -21.23 36.64 9.16
C ARG A 52 -19.72 36.71 8.88
N GLU A 53 -19.10 37.86 9.13
CA GLU A 53 -17.66 38.08 8.92
C GLU A 53 -16.81 37.23 9.87
N GLU A 54 -17.20 37.13 11.14
CA GLU A 54 -16.55 36.25 12.11
C GLU A 54 -16.65 34.77 11.72
N LYS A 55 -17.82 34.34 11.24
CA LYS A 55 -18.02 32.97 10.74
C LYS A 55 -17.07 32.68 9.57
N ILE A 56 -16.95 33.60 8.62
CA ILE A 56 -16.02 33.49 7.48
C ILE A 56 -14.56 33.45 7.95
N LEU A 57 -14.16 34.29 8.91
CA LEU A 57 -12.80 34.29 9.45
C LEU A 57 -12.46 32.99 10.17
N ILE A 58 -13.37 32.45 10.97
CA ILE A 58 -13.19 31.16 11.65
C ILE A 58 -13.05 30.05 10.62
N GLU A 59 -13.88 30.04 9.58
CA GLU A 59 -13.80 29.04 8.52
C GLU A 59 -12.46 29.12 7.76
N LYS A 60 -12.01 30.32 7.42
CA LYS A 60 -10.68 30.54 6.81
C LYS A 60 -9.55 30.02 7.70
N ARG A 61 -9.60 30.28 9.01
CA ARG A 61 -8.61 29.75 9.98
C ARG A 61 -8.63 28.22 10.03
N LYS A 62 -9.82 27.61 10.10
CA LYS A 62 -9.98 26.14 10.07
C LYS A 62 -9.36 25.54 8.81
N ARG A 63 -9.69 26.09 7.64
CA ARG A 63 -9.13 25.64 6.35
C ARG A 63 -7.60 25.74 6.33
N ASN A 64 -7.05 26.86 6.80
CA ASN A 64 -5.59 27.04 6.87
C ASN A 64 -4.92 26.04 7.82
N GLN A 65 -5.54 25.75 8.96
CA GLN A 65 -5.02 24.73 9.89
C GLN A 65 -5.03 23.34 9.26
N VAL A 66 -6.13 22.96 8.61
CA VAL A 66 -6.25 21.68 7.89
C VAL A 66 -5.15 21.57 6.85
N TYR A 67 -5.00 22.56 5.97
CA TYR A 67 -4.00 22.50 4.91
C TYR A 67 -2.58 22.44 5.45
N ARG A 68 -2.23 23.25 6.45
CA ARG A 68 -0.90 23.16 7.09
C ARG A 68 -0.62 21.79 7.70
N THR A 69 -1.63 21.20 8.33
CA THR A 69 -1.50 19.87 8.94
C THR A 69 -1.32 18.81 7.86
N LEU A 70 -2.13 18.86 6.80
CA LEU A 70 -2.02 17.92 5.68
C LEU A 70 -0.70 18.06 4.94
N ASP A 71 -0.26 19.28 4.64
CA ASP A 71 1.03 19.56 3.98
C ASP A 71 2.19 18.98 4.80
N TYR A 72 2.21 19.25 6.11
CA TYR A 72 3.22 18.69 7.01
C TYR A 72 3.21 17.15 7.03
N LEU A 73 2.03 16.52 7.09
CA LEU A 73 1.94 15.06 7.05
C LEU A 73 2.41 14.48 5.70
N LEU A 74 2.07 15.14 4.59
CA LEU A 74 2.46 14.70 3.25
C LEU A 74 3.98 14.82 3.00
N GLU A 75 4.66 15.79 3.63
CA GLU A 75 6.12 15.93 3.56
C GLU A 75 6.88 14.75 4.17
N LEU A 76 6.24 13.99 5.07
CA LEU A 76 6.83 12.83 5.74
C LEU A 76 6.71 11.53 4.92
N ASN A 77 6.06 11.59 3.75
CA ASN A 77 5.72 10.40 2.98
C ASN A 77 6.92 9.84 2.20
N THR A 78 6.87 8.53 2.01
CA THR A 78 7.73 7.73 1.15
C THR A 78 6.88 7.11 0.03
N TYR A 79 7.51 6.46 -0.94
CA TYR A 79 6.76 5.76 -1.98
C TYR A 79 5.89 4.61 -1.44
N TYR A 80 6.15 4.10 -0.24
CA TYR A 80 5.31 3.06 0.39
C TYR A 80 3.93 3.59 0.77
N ASP A 81 3.83 4.86 1.12
CA ASP A 81 2.57 5.49 1.53
C ASP A 81 1.60 5.67 0.34
N TYR A 82 2.08 5.43 -0.87
CA TYR A 82 1.30 5.45 -2.10
C TYR A 82 0.94 4.05 -2.61
N PHE A 83 1.27 2.99 -1.86
CA PHE A 83 0.83 1.65 -2.20
C PHE A 83 -0.66 1.54 -1.91
N SER A 84 -1.43 1.05 -2.87
CA SER A 84 -2.80 0.64 -2.58
C SER A 84 -2.81 -0.42 -1.46
N LEU A 85 -3.95 -0.56 -0.78
CA LEU A 85 -4.12 -1.57 0.26
C LEU A 85 -3.70 -2.97 -0.22
N ASP A 86 -4.07 -3.34 -1.44
CA ASP A 86 -3.76 -4.66 -2.01
C ASP A 86 -2.27 -4.79 -2.40
N SER A 87 -1.66 -3.72 -2.91
CA SER A 87 -0.20 -3.66 -3.10
C SER A 87 0.54 -3.88 -1.77
N PHE A 88 0.06 -3.27 -0.69
CA PHE A 88 0.63 -3.45 0.64
C PHE A 88 0.42 -4.86 1.19
N LYS A 89 -0.75 -5.48 0.94
CA LYS A 89 -0.97 -6.90 1.25
C LYS A 89 0.05 -7.77 0.51
N ILE A 90 0.23 -7.57 -0.80
CA ILE A 90 1.18 -8.36 -1.60
C ILE A 90 2.61 -8.24 -1.04
N THR A 91 3.08 -7.04 -0.69
CA THR A 91 4.43 -6.88 -0.11
C THR A 91 4.58 -7.56 1.24
N LYS A 92 3.52 -7.58 2.05
CA LYS A 92 3.46 -8.30 3.33
C LYS A 92 3.48 -9.82 3.12
N TYR A 93 2.70 -10.33 2.16
CA TYR A 93 2.70 -11.74 1.79
C TYR A 93 4.06 -12.20 1.23
N ALA A 94 4.78 -11.34 0.52
CA ALA A 94 6.12 -11.65 0.05
C ALA A 94 7.12 -11.87 1.21
N LYS A 95 7.03 -11.05 2.28
CA LYS A 95 7.80 -11.28 3.51
C LYS A 95 7.45 -12.61 4.15
N PHE A 96 6.15 -12.93 4.21
CA PHE A 96 5.68 -14.19 4.76
C PHE A 96 6.23 -15.41 4.01
N LEU A 97 6.16 -15.41 2.68
CA LEU A 97 6.68 -16.52 1.86
C LEU A 97 8.20 -16.71 2.04
N ALA A 98 8.95 -15.61 2.12
CA ALA A 98 10.39 -15.65 2.39
C ALA A 98 10.69 -16.16 3.82
N GLN A 99 9.84 -15.82 4.81
CA GLN A 99 9.98 -16.32 6.18
C GLN A 99 9.73 -17.82 6.27
N LEU A 100 8.70 -18.35 5.60
CA LEU A 100 8.40 -19.79 5.58
C LEU A 100 9.56 -20.65 5.06
N THR A 101 10.39 -20.06 4.21
CA THR A 101 11.54 -20.70 3.57
C THR A 101 12.86 -20.36 4.25
N ASN A 102 12.82 -19.68 5.41
CA ASN A 102 13.98 -19.22 6.19
C ASN A 102 14.98 -18.39 5.38
N GLN A 103 14.47 -17.56 4.47
CA GLN A 103 15.31 -16.68 3.67
C GLN A 103 15.74 -15.45 4.47
N LYS A 104 16.91 -14.91 4.13
CA LYS A 104 17.47 -13.72 4.80
C LYS A 104 16.89 -12.41 4.26
N ALA A 105 16.32 -12.43 3.05
CA ALA A 105 15.72 -11.28 2.42
C ALA A 105 14.63 -11.72 1.44
N VAL A 106 13.67 -10.84 1.17
CA VAL A 106 12.63 -11.06 0.16
C VAL A 106 13.19 -10.78 -1.23
N THR A 107 13.25 -11.80 -2.07
CA THR A 107 13.67 -11.71 -3.47
C THR A 107 12.48 -11.52 -4.42
N THR A 108 12.77 -11.17 -5.69
CA THR A 108 11.74 -10.81 -6.66
C THR A 108 10.82 -11.97 -7.04
N ASP A 109 11.32 -13.21 -6.99
CA ASP A 109 10.54 -14.45 -7.12
C ASP A 109 9.49 -14.63 -6.02
N PHE A 110 9.81 -14.43 -4.74
CA PHE A 110 8.81 -14.41 -3.66
C PHE A 110 7.83 -13.27 -3.80
N PHE A 111 8.32 -12.11 -4.23
CA PHE A 111 7.46 -10.96 -4.45
C PHE A 111 6.45 -11.20 -5.57
N PHE A 112 6.87 -11.85 -6.68
CA PHE A 112 5.95 -12.29 -7.73
C PHE A 112 4.99 -13.39 -7.24
N LEU A 113 5.49 -14.38 -6.51
CA LEU A 113 4.66 -15.46 -5.96
C LEU A 113 3.56 -14.94 -5.04
N ALA A 114 3.83 -13.86 -4.28
CA ALA A 114 2.86 -13.25 -3.38
C ALA A 114 1.58 -12.75 -4.08
N PHE A 115 1.64 -12.40 -5.37
CA PHE A 115 0.45 -11.99 -6.13
C PHE A 115 -0.63 -13.08 -6.21
N PHE A 116 -0.24 -14.35 -6.15
CA PHE A 116 -1.18 -15.47 -6.18
C PHE A 116 -1.81 -15.76 -4.82
N TYR A 117 -1.11 -15.45 -3.73
CA TYR A 117 -1.50 -15.82 -2.36
C TYR A 117 -2.11 -14.67 -1.55
N ALA A 118 -1.99 -13.43 -1.99
CA ALA A 118 -2.47 -12.27 -1.25
C ALA A 118 -4.01 -12.13 -1.18
N ASN A 119 -4.75 -13.00 -1.89
CA ASN A 119 -6.21 -13.00 -2.00
C ASN A 119 -6.77 -11.61 -2.34
N CYS A 120 -6.31 -11.08 -3.47
CA CYS A 120 -6.74 -9.81 -4.02
C CYS A 120 -7.30 -10.03 -5.43
N ASP A 121 -7.98 -9.02 -5.97
CA ASP A 121 -8.62 -9.09 -7.30
C ASP A 121 -7.60 -9.45 -8.42
N ILE A 122 -6.36 -8.97 -8.31
CA ILE A 122 -5.27 -9.38 -9.22
C ILE A 122 -4.96 -10.89 -9.14
N SER A 123 -5.17 -11.55 -7.99
CA SER A 123 -4.98 -12.99 -7.85
C SER A 123 -6.00 -13.76 -8.69
N GLU A 124 -7.24 -13.28 -8.80
CA GLU A 124 -8.26 -13.89 -9.66
C GLU A 124 -7.94 -13.71 -11.14
N PHE A 125 -7.45 -12.53 -11.52
CA PHE A 125 -6.93 -12.28 -12.87
C PHE A 125 -5.80 -13.25 -13.22
N LEU A 126 -4.85 -13.45 -12.31
CA LEU A 126 -3.74 -14.37 -12.49
C LEU A 126 -4.21 -15.83 -12.60
N LYS A 127 -5.19 -16.26 -11.79
CA LYS A 127 -5.78 -17.61 -11.89
C LYS A 127 -6.47 -17.88 -13.23
N LYS A 128 -7.03 -16.84 -13.87
CA LYS A 128 -7.65 -16.93 -15.20
C LYS A 128 -6.62 -16.92 -16.34
N SER A 129 -5.39 -16.51 -16.06
CA SER A 129 -4.30 -16.49 -17.04
C SER A 129 -3.65 -17.87 -17.18
N SER A 130 -2.75 -18.03 -18.16
CA SER A 130 -1.95 -19.25 -18.33
C SER A 130 -0.90 -19.47 -17.24
N LEU A 131 -0.79 -18.56 -16.27
CA LEU A 131 0.15 -18.64 -15.15
C LEU A 131 -0.38 -19.58 -14.06
N ASP A 132 0.03 -20.84 -14.15
CA ASP A 132 -0.29 -21.86 -13.16
C ASP A 132 0.51 -21.65 -11.86
N HIS A 133 -0.21 -21.20 -10.82
CA HIS A 133 0.38 -20.87 -9.52
C HIS A 133 1.12 -22.04 -8.85
N GLU A 134 0.66 -23.29 -9.03
CA GLU A 134 1.29 -24.47 -8.43
C GLU A 134 2.65 -24.73 -9.07
N LYS A 135 2.72 -24.63 -10.41
CA LYS A 135 3.98 -24.79 -11.15
C LYS A 135 4.96 -23.66 -10.84
N ILE A 136 4.49 -22.43 -10.71
CA ILE A 136 5.33 -21.29 -10.31
C ILE A 136 5.88 -21.53 -8.91
N ALA A 137 5.02 -21.90 -7.95
CA ALA A 137 5.41 -22.21 -6.58
C ALA A 137 6.46 -23.33 -6.53
N ALA A 138 6.24 -24.43 -7.28
CA ALA A 138 7.18 -25.53 -7.37
C ALA A 138 8.57 -25.07 -7.86
N VAL A 139 8.63 -24.26 -8.93
CA VAL A 139 9.91 -23.73 -9.45
C VAL A 139 10.61 -22.83 -8.42
N VAL A 140 9.86 -21.98 -7.73
CA VAL A 140 10.43 -21.09 -6.70
C VAL A 140 10.99 -21.93 -5.54
N PHE A 141 10.20 -22.84 -4.98
CA PHE A 141 10.61 -23.68 -3.85
C PHE A 141 11.74 -24.66 -4.21
N ASP A 142 11.76 -25.20 -5.43
CA ASP A 142 12.86 -26.04 -5.91
C ASP A 142 14.17 -25.27 -6.08
N SER A 143 14.11 -23.99 -6.46
CA SER A 143 15.32 -23.17 -6.55
C SER A 143 15.96 -22.96 -5.16
N ILE A 144 15.12 -22.79 -4.14
CA ILE A 144 15.54 -22.57 -2.74
C ILE A 144 16.07 -23.85 -2.13
N SER A 145 15.41 -24.98 -2.38
CA SER A 145 15.89 -26.26 -1.87
C SER A 145 17.29 -26.53 -2.41
N LYS A 146 17.54 -26.35 -3.72
CA LYS A 146 18.88 -26.50 -4.32
C LYS A 146 19.93 -25.56 -3.72
N GLU A 147 19.58 -24.31 -3.39
CA GLU A 147 20.48 -23.37 -2.72
C GLU A 147 20.82 -23.78 -1.29
N THR A 148 19.84 -24.32 -0.54
CA THR A 148 19.99 -24.74 0.86
C THR A 148 20.55 -26.16 1.02
N THR A 149 20.49 -27.00 -0.02
CA THR A 149 20.89 -28.41 0.02
C THR A 149 22.14 -28.75 -0.78
N LYS A 150 23.03 -27.79 -1.06
CA LYS A 150 24.44 -28.13 -1.39
C LYS A 150 25.01 -29.00 -0.27
N GLY A 151 24.91 -30.33 -0.42
CA GLY A 151 25.32 -31.35 0.56
C GLY A 151 24.23 -32.08 1.36
N LYS A 152 22.93 -31.99 1.05
CA LYS A 152 21.85 -32.72 1.79
C LYS A 152 21.04 -33.67 0.88
N SER A 153 20.61 -34.81 1.44
CA SER A 153 19.83 -35.87 0.75
C SER A 153 18.49 -35.38 0.15
N LEU A 154 18.15 -35.92 -1.03
CA LEU A 154 16.91 -35.68 -1.80
C LEU A 154 15.62 -35.88 -0.96
N SER A 155 15.61 -36.81 -0.01
CA SER A 155 14.43 -37.06 0.84
C SER A 155 14.11 -35.88 1.78
N LYS A 156 15.12 -35.13 2.22
CA LYS A 156 14.93 -33.92 3.05
C LYS A 156 14.34 -32.76 2.25
N VAL A 157 14.64 -32.68 0.95
CA VAL A 157 14.09 -31.65 0.05
C VAL A 157 12.58 -31.86 -0.14
N LEU A 158 12.17 -33.09 -0.45
CA LEU A 158 10.75 -33.43 -0.64
C LEU A 158 9.92 -33.20 0.63
N LEU A 159 10.44 -33.59 1.80
CA LEU A 159 9.78 -33.33 3.08
C LEU A 159 9.66 -31.83 3.38
N MET A 160 10.65 -31.03 2.98
CA MET A 160 10.62 -29.57 3.19
C MET A 160 9.57 -28.90 2.30
N ASN A 161 9.46 -29.30 1.03
CA ASN A 161 8.41 -28.81 0.13
C ASN A 161 7.01 -29.20 0.61
N LEU A 162 6.79 -30.46 1.01
CA LEU A 162 5.51 -30.92 1.59
C LEU A 162 5.17 -30.14 2.88
N ASN A 163 6.16 -29.88 3.73
CA ASN A 163 5.97 -29.06 4.93
C ASN A 163 5.65 -27.60 4.60
N ILE A 164 6.19 -27.04 3.52
CA ILE A 164 5.87 -25.66 3.08
C ILE A 164 4.43 -25.60 2.55
N PHE A 165 4.02 -26.54 1.70
CA PHE A 165 2.64 -26.58 1.16
C PHE A 165 1.60 -26.85 2.26
N THR A 166 1.89 -27.76 3.18
CA THR A 166 1.02 -27.99 4.36
C THR A 166 1.01 -26.79 5.29
N LYS A 167 2.15 -26.11 5.50
CA LYS A 167 2.21 -24.84 6.25
C LYS A 167 1.41 -23.74 5.59
N LEU A 168 1.56 -23.53 4.27
CA LEU A 168 0.77 -22.57 3.51
C LEU A 168 -0.72 -22.82 3.75
N ASN A 169 -1.20 -24.05 3.57
CA ASN A 169 -2.59 -24.42 3.80
C ASN A 169 -3.03 -24.25 5.27
N SER A 170 -2.19 -24.61 6.24
CA SER A 170 -2.52 -24.51 7.68
C SER A 170 -2.48 -23.10 8.24
N TYR A 171 -1.67 -22.21 7.66
CA TYR A 171 -1.48 -20.84 8.14
C TYR A 171 -2.59 -19.91 7.68
N PHE A 172 -3.23 -20.21 6.53
CA PHE A 172 -4.50 -19.57 6.18
C PHE A 172 -5.56 -19.74 7.30
N PHE A 173 -5.40 -20.73 8.18
CA PHE A 173 -6.22 -20.93 9.38
C PHE A 173 -5.56 -20.54 10.71
N LYS A 174 -4.22 -20.48 10.80
CA LYS A 174 -3.49 -20.11 12.02
C LYS A 174 -2.62 -18.88 11.79
N LYS A 175 -3.05 -17.75 12.38
CA LYS A 175 -2.35 -16.45 12.43
C LYS A 175 -0.98 -16.56 13.16
N GLU A 176 0.06 -17.18 12.61
CA GLU A 176 1.39 -16.95 13.21
C GLU A 176 1.83 -15.50 12.96
N SER A 177 2.79 -15.03 13.75
CA SER A 177 3.30 -13.66 13.66
C SER A 177 4.32 -13.54 12.52
N ILE A 178 4.09 -12.61 11.60
CA ILE A 178 5.08 -12.23 10.59
C ILE A 178 6.25 -11.53 11.29
N VAL A 179 7.48 -11.97 11.01
CA VAL A 179 8.71 -11.30 11.46
C VAL A 179 8.87 -10.03 10.63
N TYR A 180 8.57 -8.88 11.24
CA TYR A 180 8.56 -7.59 10.55
C TYR A 180 9.96 -7.16 10.03
N ASP A 181 11.02 -7.67 10.66
CA ASP A 181 12.41 -7.27 10.40
C ASP A 181 13.05 -7.91 9.16
N LEU A 182 12.34 -8.78 8.43
CA LEU A 182 12.88 -9.37 7.22
C LEU A 182 13.05 -8.28 6.13
N PRO A 183 14.28 -7.99 5.65
CA PRO A 183 14.51 -6.94 4.66
C PRO A 183 14.09 -7.38 3.24
N TYR A 184 13.73 -6.41 2.41
CA TYR A 184 13.61 -6.63 0.97
C TYR A 184 15.00 -6.64 0.31
N SER A 185 15.18 -7.45 -0.73
CA SER A 185 16.41 -7.42 -1.52
C SER A 185 16.56 -6.10 -2.28
N PHE A 186 17.78 -5.80 -2.72
CA PHE A 186 18.04 -4.64 -3.57
C PHE A 186 17.19 -4.65 -4.85
N GLU A 187 16.99 -5.82 -5.47
CA GLU A 187 16.13 -5.95 -6.65
C GLU A 187 14.69 -5.53 -6.35
N VAL A 188 14.12 -5.96 -5.22
CA VAL A 188 12.74 -5.63 -4.86
C VAL A 188 12.61 -4.13 -4.56
N HIS A 189 13.57 -3.52 -3.87
CA HIS A 189 13.58 -2.07 -3.69
C HIS A 189 13.65 -1.30 -5.01
N LYS A 190 14.44 -1.77 -5.98
CA LYS A 190 14.50 -1.20 -7.33
C LYS A 190 13.15 -1.30 -8.04
N ILE A 191 12.44 -2.42 -7.88
CA ILE A 191 11.08 -2.57 -8.41
C ILE A 191 10.13 -1.55 -7.79
N PHE A 192 10.15 -1.35 -6.47
CA PHE A 192 9.28 -0.36 -5.82
C PHE A 192 9.55 1.07 -6.31
N GLN A 193 10.83 1.44 -6.42
CA GLN A 193 11.21 2.75 -6.92
C GLN A 193 10.77 2.96 -8.38
N LYS A 194 10.97 1.95 -9.24
CA LYS A 194 10.52 2.00 -10.64
C LYS A 194 8.99 2.02 -10.75
N ALA A 195 8.28 1.28 -9.89
CA ALA A 195 6.82 1.28 -9.87
C ALA A 195 6.27 2.66 -9.48
N SER A 196 6.90 3.33 -8.52
CA SER A 196 6.59 4.72 -8.16
C SER A 196 6.81 5.68 -9.35
N GLN A 197 7.95 5.55 -10.06
CA GLN A 197 8.21 6.35 -11.25
C GLN A 197 7.20 6.08 -12.37
N ASN A 198 6.84 4.82 -12.59
CA ASN A 198 5.87 4.40 -13.59
C ASN A 198 4.46 4.93 -13.25
N ALA A 199 4.04 4.85 -11.99
CA ALA A 199 2.76 5.39 -11.53
C ALA A 199 2.62 6.86 -11.94
N ILE A 200 3.62 7.68 -11.61
CA ILE A 200 3.59 9.13 -11.88
C ILE A 200 3.78 9.44 -13.38
N LYS A 201 4.86 8.95 -13.99
CA LYS A 201 5.27 9.38 -15.34
C LYS A 201 4.46 8.74 -16.44
N ARG A 202 4.11 7.46 -16.28
CA ARG A 202 3.47 6.66 -17.35
C ARG A 202 1.97 6.55 -17.15
N PHE A 203 1.53 6.25 -15.94
CA PHE A 203 0.11 6.02 -15.64
C PHE A 203 -0.61 7.26 -15.14
N GLN A 204 0.14 8.34 -14.83
CA GLN A 204 -0.39 9.61 -14.36
C GLN A 204 -1.30 9.47 -13.14
N THR A 205 -0.93 8.55 -12.25
CA THR A 205 -1.65 8.26 -11.00
C THR A 205 -0.66 8.31 -9.83
N PRO A 206 -1.06 8.84 -8.67
CA PRO A 206 -0.20 8.80 -7.49
C PRO A 206 -0.16 7.40 -6.86
N ILE A 207 -1.10 6.50 -7.21
CA ILE A 207 -1.26 5.19 -6.55
C ILE A 207 -0.40 4.14 -7.24
N ILE A 208 0.31 3.36 -6.43
CA ILE A 208 1.03 2.17 -6.87
C ILE A 208 0.10 0.96 -6.64
N SER A 209 -0.64 0.59 -7.69
CA SER A 209 -1.56 -0.56 -7.67
C SER A 209 -0.84 -1.90 -7.92
N PRO A 210 -1.50 -3.04 -7.66
CA PRO A 210 -0.93 -4.35 -7.97
C PRO A 210 -0.57 -4.50 -9.45
N GLU A 211 -1.40 -3.98 -10.35
CA GLU A 211 -1.12 -4.02 -11.79
C GLU A 211 0.14 -3.25 -12.15
N ILE A 212 0.36 -2.06 -11.56
CA ILE A 212 1.57 -1.27 -11.80
C ILE A 212 2.81 -2.00 -11.28
N LEU A 213 2.72 -2.63 -10.10
CA LEU A 213 3.81 -3.45 -9.56
C LEU A 213 4.12 -4.65 -10.45
N LEU A 214 3.10 -5.33 -10.95
CA LEU A 214 3.25 -6.50 -11.82
C LEU A 214 3.81 -6.12 -13.19
N ILE A 215 3.31 -5.04 -13.81
CA ILE A 215 3.88 -4.48 -15.04
C ILE A 215 5.35 -4.12 -14.84
N THR A 216 5.69 -3.47 -13.72
CA THR A 216 7.08 -3.11 -13.42
C THR A 216 7.96 -4.36 -13.24
N LEU A 217 7.46 -5.42 -12.59
CA LEU A 217 8.17 -6.71 -12.47
C LEU A 217 8.40 -7.36 -13.83
N MET A 218 7.38 -7.32 -14.70
CA MET A 218 7.47 -7.82 -16.06
C MET A 218 8.49 -7.04 -16.88
N GLU A 219 8.58 -5.72 -16.74
CA GLU A 219 9.46 -4.91 -17.58
C GLU A 219 10.92 -4.91 -17.12
N GLU A 220 11.20 -5.27 -15.86
CA GLU A 220 12.57 -5.32 -15.35
C GLU A 220 13.31 -6.62 -15.73
N GLU A 221 13.98 -6.62 -16.87
CA GLU A 221 14.63 -7.80 -17.49
C GLU A 221 15.64 -8.54 -16.60
N ARG A 222 16.33 -7.82 -15.70
CA ARG A 222 17.41 -8.38 -14.87
C ARG A 222 16.93 -8.84 -13.49
N THR A 223 15.72 -9.40 -13.38
CA THR A 223 15.17 -9.92 -12.12
C THR A 223 14.85 -11.40 -12.20
N LYS A 224 14.90 -12.10 -11.06
CA LYS A 224 14.43 -13.50 -10.97
C LYS A 224 12.96 -13.62 -11.37
N ALA A 225 12.12 -12.65 -10.96
CA ALA A 225 10.72 -12.57 -11.35
C ALA A 225 10.52 -12.51 -12.87
N ASN A 226 11.21 -11.61 -13.58
CA ASN A 226 11.06 -11.49 -15.04
C ASN A 226 11.40 -12.80 -15.75
N ARG A 227 12.50 -13.44 -15.38
CA ARG A 227 12.89 -14.74 -15.95
C ARG A 227 11.84 -15.81 -15.68
N LEU A 228 11.26 -15.80 -14.48
CA LEU A 228 10.19 -16.71 -14.10
C LEU A 228 8.92 -16.45 -14.94
N ILE A 229 8.48 -15.20 -15.05
CA ILE A 229 7.30 -14.83 -15.86
C ILE A 229 7.52 -15.22 -17.32
N LYS A 230 8.67 -14.90 -17.92
CA LYS A 230 9.01 -15.28 -19.31
C LYS A 230 9.04 -16.79 -19.54
N LYS A 231 9.38 -17.59 -18.51
CA LYS A 231 9.33 -19.05 -18.59
C LYS A 231 7.88 -19.56 -18.75
N PHE A 232 6.91 -18.89 -18.12
CA PHE A 232 5.50 -19.26 -18.19
C PHE A 232 4.72 -18.53 -19.30
N LEU A 233 5.26 -17.41 -19.80
CA LEU A 233 4.77 -16.70 -20.98
C LEU A 233 5.89 -16.66 -22.05
N PRO A 234 6.25 -17.82 -22.65
CA PRO A 234 7.36 -17.89 -23.59
C PRO A 234 7.04 -17.24 -24.94
N VAL A 235 5.76 -17.21 -25.33
CA VAL A 235 5.31 -16.62 -26.58
C VAL A 235 5.16 -15.11 -26.38
N GLU A 236 5.79 -14.32 -27.24
CA GLU A 236 5.74 -12.85 -27.18
C GLU A 236 4.30 -12.32 -27.26
N LYS A 237 3.45 -12.96 -28.08
CA LYS A 237 2.02 -12.64 -28.17
C LYS A 237 1.33 -12.75 -26.81
N ASP A 238 1.55 -13.82 -26.06
CA ASP A 238 0.91 -14.04 -24.75
C ASP A 238 1.42 -13.02 -23.73
N TRP A 239 2.72 -12.71 -23.77
CA TRP A 239 3.31 -11.65 -22.97
C TRP A 239 2.66 -10.28 -23.23
N LEU A 240 2.48 -9.92 -24.51
CA LEU A 240 1.88 -8.65 -24.91
C LEU A 240 0.39 -8.59 -24.54
N LEU A 241 -0.37 -9.67 -24.75
CA LEU A 241 -1.78 -9.76 -24.36
C LEU A 241 -1.95 -9.64 -22.85
N PHE A 242 -1.15 -10.36 -22.07
CA PHE A 242 -1.18 -10.29 -20.62
C PHE A 242 -0.86 -8.87 -20.11
N ARG A 243 0.18 -8.24 -20.66
CA ARG A 243 0.52 -6.84 -20.36
C ARG A 243 -0.59 -5.88 -20.75
N TYR A 244 -1.22 -6.07 -21.91
CA TYR A 244 -2.32 -5.23 -22.38
C TYR A 244 -3.53 -5.29 -21.43
N GLU A 245 -3.91 -6.47 -20.95
CA GLU A 245 -5.00 -6.62 -19.98
C GLU A 245 -4.70 -5.89 -18.67
N LEU A 246 -3.46 -5.96 -18.16
CA LEU A 246 -3.04 -5.19 -16.99
C LEU A 246 -3.14 -3.68 -17.24
N LEU A 247 -2.67 -3.20 -18.39
CA LEU A 247 -2.75 -1.78 -18.77
C LEU A 247 -4.20 -1.30 -18.85
N LYS A 248 -5.08 -2.12 -19.41
CA LYS A 248 -6.50 -1.84 -19.53
C LYS A 248 -7.16 -1.69 -18.16
N ARG A 249 -6.80 -2.52 -17.18
CA ARG A 249 -7.29 -2.42 -15.79
C ARG A 249 -6.86 -1.12 -15.13
N VAL A 250 -5.56 -0.77 -15.23
CA VAL A 250 -5.04 0.51 -14.70
C VAL A 250 -5.79 1.70 -15.33
N TYR A 251 -5.94 1.68 -16.66
CA TYR A 251 -6.63 2.74 -17.38
C TYR A 251 -8.11 2.84 -16.98
N LYS A 252 -8.82 1.72 -16.81
CA LYS A 252 -10.23 1.71 -16.39
C LYS A 252 -10.41 2.38 -15.02
N LYS A 253 -9.58 2.02 -14.04
CA LYS A 253 -9.60 2.61 -12.68
C LYS A 253 -9.34 4.13 -12.74
N GLU A 254 -8.31 4.54 -13.46
CA GLU A 254 -7.93 5.95 -13.60
C GLU A 254 -9.01 6.77 -14.33
N LEU A 255 -9.60 6.21 -15.39
CA LEU A 255 -10.69 6.85 -16.13
C LEU A 255 -11.94 7.00 -15.26
N GLY A 256 -12.24 6.01 -14.42
CA GLY A 256 -13.36 6.06 -13.46
C GLY A 256 -13.24 7.24 -12.52
N ILE A 257 -12.06 7.47 -11.93
CA ILE A 257 -11.79 8.62 -11.06
C ILE A 257 -11.97 9.93 -11.83
N LYS A 258 -11.30 10.05 -12.99
CA LYS A 258 -11.28 11.30 -13.78
C LYS A 258 -12.65 11.70 -14.32
N LYS A 259 -13.49 10.72 -14.70
CA LYS A 259 -14.85 10.97 -15.22
C LYS A 259 -15.83 11.29 -14.10
N THR A 260 -15.81 10.50 -13.03
CA THR A 260 -16.85 10.56 -12.01
C THR A 260 -16.58 11.66 -10.99
N ILE A 261 -15.33 11.87 -10.57
CA ILE A 261 -15.00 12.81 -9.49
C ILE A 261 -14.60 14.18 -10.06
N PRO A 262 -15.08 15.30 -9.49
CA PRO A 262 -14.62 16.63 -9.87
C PRO A 262 -13.11 16.80 -9.64
N LYS A 263 -12.43 17.56 -10.50
CA LYS A 263 -10.96 17.74 -10.47
C LYS A 263 -10.42 18.20 -9.12
N ASN A 264 -11.14 19.09 -8.43
CA ASN A 264 -10.78 19.58 -7.10
C ASN A 264 -10.99 18.56 -5.96
N GLN A 265 -11.46 17.35 -6.25
CA GLN A 265 -11.62 16.25 -5.29
C GLN A 265 -10.83 14.99 -5.68
N HIS A 266 -10.11 15.02 -6.81
CA HIS A 266 -9.31 13.88 -7.28
C HIS A 266 -8.31 13.41 -6.21
N TYR A 267 -7.65 14.33 -5.52
CA TYR A 267 -6.70 13.97 -4.46
C TYR A 267 -7.36 13.18 -3.30
N PHE A 268 -8.59 13.53 -2.90
CA PHE A 268 -9.31 12.76 -1.88
C PHE A 268 -9.73 11.39 -2.40
N ALA A 269 -10.13 11.29 -3.67
CA ALA A 269 -10.44 10.00 -4.27
C ALA A 269 -9.19 9.09 -4.29
N TYR A 270 -8.02 9.64 -4.65
CA TYR A 270 -6.79 8.86 -4.61
C TYR A 270 -6.38 8.45 -3.19
N LEU A 271 -6.50 9.35 -2.21
CA LEU A 271 -6.22 9.01 -0.81
C LEU A 271 -7.18 7.94 -0.28
N MET A 272 -8.47 8.02 -0.62
CA MET A 272 -9.45 6.99 -0.27
C MET A 272 -9.11 5.64 -0.91
N ASN A 273 -8.64 5.64 -2.16
CA ASN A 273 -8.21 4.43 -2.87
C ASN A 273 -6.95 3.78 -2.29
N LEU A 274 -6.16 4.47 -1.46
CA LEU A 274 -5.07 3.84 -0.73
C LEU A 274 -5.59 2.92 0.39
N GLU A 275 -6.75 3.26 0.96
CA GLU A 275 -7.32 2.59 2.13
C GLU A 275 -8.29 1.47 1.80
N LEU A 276 -8.90 1.53 0.63
CA LEU A 276 -9.88 0.54 0.18
C LEU A 276 -9.20 -0.52 -0.68
N SER A 277 -9.72 -1.74 -0.61
CA SER A 277 -9.32 -2.80 -1.54
C SER A 277 -9.80 -2.49 -2.95
N ASP A 278 -9.17 -3.09 -3.96
CA ASP A 278 -9.57 -2.93 -5.35
C ASP A 278 -11.04 -3.31 -5.56
N TYR A 279 -11.52 -4.37 -4.89
CA TYR A 279 -12.91 -4.81 -4.94
C TYR A 279 -13.89 -3.76 -4.38
N GLU A 280 -13.57 -3.16 -3.23
CA GLU A 280 -14.40 -2.11 -2.63
C GLU A 280 -14.47 -0.86 -3.50
N ILE A 281 -13.34 -0.49 -4.12
CA ILE A 281 -13.28 0.63 -5.06
C ILE A 281 -14.09 0.35 -6.32
N GLU A 282 -13.97 -0.84 -6.91
CA GLU A 282 -14.73 -1.18 -8.11
C GLU A 282 -16.24 -1.16 -7.84
N ASN A 283 -16.69 -1.72 -6.72
CA ASN A 283 -18.10 -1.67 -6.29
C ASN A 283 -18.59 -0.22 -6.03
N LEU A 284 -17.72 0.67 -5.51
CA LEU A 284 -18.08 2.09 -5.40
C LEU A 284 -18.20 2.75 -6.78
N MET A 285 -17.28 2.45 -7.69
CA MET A 285 -17.25 3.02 -9.05
C MET A 285 -18.39 2.57 -9.95
N GLU A 286 -19.06 1.45 -9.65
CA GLU A 286 -20.26 0.99 -10.39
C GLU A 286 -21.42 2.00 -10.34
N ASN A 287 -21.51 2.80 -9.26
CA ASN A 287 -22.52 3.84 -9.13
C ASN A 287 -21.87 5.20 -8.89
N GLU A 288 -21.93 6.06 -9.91
CA GLU A 288 -21.29 7.39 -9.87
C GLU A 288 -21.73 8.25 -8.67
N THR A 289 -23.01 8.19 -8.30
CA THR A 289 -23.54 8.98 -7.18
C THR A 289 -23.00 8.48 -5.85
N LYS A 290 -22.94 7.15 -5.66
CA LYS A 290 -22.36 6.50 -4.49
C LYS A 290 -20.87 6.80 -4.38
N PHE A 291 -20.14 6.76 -5.49
CA PHE A 291 -18.71 7.06 -5.49
C PHE A 291 -18.42 8.51 -5.09
N ARG A 292 -19.14 9.49 -5.68
CA ARG A 292 -19.04 10.90 -5.30
C ARG A 292 -19.35 11.13 -3.84
N TYR A 293 -20.42 10.52 -3.35
CA TYR A 293 -20.79 10.62 -1.94
C TYR A 293 -19.71 10.04 -1.02
N GLY A 294 -19.18 8.86 -1.35
CA GLY A 294 -18.09 8.22 -0.59
C GLY A 294 -16.84 9.09 -0.50
N VAL A 295 -16.41 9.69 -1.62
CA VAL A 295 -15.29 10.64 -1.64
C VAL A 295 -15.58 11.89 -0.79
N GLY A 296 -16.80 12.41 -0.85
CA GLY A 296 -17.23 13.55 -0.03
C GLY A 296 -17.23 13.26 1.48
N LEU A 297 -17.70 12.08 1.86
CA LEU A 297 -17.69 11.61 3.25
C LEU A 297 -16.26 11.40 3.76
N PHE A 298 -15.42 10.73 2.97
CA PHE A 298 -14.00 10.54 3.27
C PHE A 298 -13.29 11.88 3.49
N ARG A 299 -13.49 12.84 2.58
CA ARG A 299 -12.95 14.21 2.72
C ARG A 299 -13.34 14.83 4.05
N ASN A 300 -14.62 14.83 4.39
CA ASN A 300 -15.10 15.53 5.58
C ASN A 300 -14.52 14.91 6.85
N ASN A 301 -14.41 13.57 6.89
CA ASN A 301 -13.77 12.87 8.00
C ASN A 301 -12.28 13.17 8.10
N LEU A 302 -11.57 13.20 6.96
CA LEU A 302 -10.16 13.57 6.92
C LEU A 302 -9.93 15.01 7.41
N MET A 303 -10.79 15.96 7.00
CA MET A 303 -10.74 17.34 7.47
C MET A 303 -10.97 17.44 8.98
N LYS A 304 -11.93 16.68 9.51
CA LYS A 304 -12.19 16.60 10.95
C LYS A 304 -10.96 16.07 11.71
N ALA A 305 -10.38 14.98 11.24
CA ALA A 305 -9.20 14.39 11.87
C ALA A 305 -7.98 15.32 11.80
N ALA A 306 -7.78 16.03 10.69
CA ALA A 306 -6.73 17.03 10.56
C ALA A 306 -6.91 18.21 11.53
N LEU A 307 -8.15 18.67 11.75
CA LEU A 307 -8.44 19.72 12.75
C LEU A 307 -8.16 19.28 14.20
N GLU A 308 -8.40 18.01 14.50
CA GLU A 308 -8.14 17.41 15.82
C GLU A 308 -6.65 17.13 16.08
N THR A 309 -5.79 17.26 15.06
CA THR A 309 -4.37 16.95 15.17
C THR A 309 -3.61 18.15 15.76
N ASP A 310 -2.86 17.91 16.85
CA ASP A 310 -1.96 18.91 17.42
C ASP A 310 -0.65 18.98 16.63
N LEU A 311 -0.66 19.82 15.60
CA LEU A 311 0.48 20.04 14.72
C LEU A 311 1.72 20.56 15.47
N PHE A 312 1.54 21.36 16.52
CA PHE A 312 2.67 21.94 17.26
C PHE A 312 3.41 20.88 18.06
N SER A 313 2.67 19.95 18.68
CA SER A 313 3.29 18.81 19.35
C SER A 313 4.11 17.97 18.37
N LEU A 314 3.58 17.69 17.18
CA LEU A 314 4.29 16.90 16.17
C LEU A 314 5.58 17.58 15.69
N ILE A 315 5.51 18.86 15.34
CA ILE A 315 6.69 19.63 14.91
C ILE A 315 7.74 19.70 16.02
N SER A 316 7.32 19.87 17.28
CA SER A 316 8.24 19.94 18.42
C SER A 316 8.98 18.63 18.63
N ASP A 317 8.26 17.49 18.57
CA ASP A 317 8.83 16.15 18.67
C ASP A 317 9.86 15.89 17.56
N ASP A 318 9.53 16.22 16.31
CA ASP A 318 10.44 16.06 15.18
C ASP A 318 11.69 16.95 15.30
N THR A 319 11.49 18.20 15.73
CA THR A 319 12.59 19.14 15.96
C THR A 319 13.54 18.59 17.03
N PHE A 320 13.00 18.10 18.15
CA PHE A 320 13.78 17.50 19.23
C PHE A 320 14.57 16.27 18.76
N LEU A 321 13.95 15.37 17.98
CA LEU A 321 14.62 14.21 17.41
C LEU A 321 15.74 14.60 16.44
N SER A 322 15.50 15.59 15.57
CA SER A 322 16.49 16.11 14.63
C SER A 322 17.71 16.69 15.37
N MET A 323 17.49 17.44 16.46
CA MET A 323 18.56 18.00 17.29
C MET A 323 19.35 16.92 18.02
N LYS A 324 18.69 15.88 18.56
CA LYS A 324 19.33 14.76 19.25
C LYS A 324 20.20 13.93 18.30
N SER A 325 19.77 13.75 17.05
CA SER A 325 20.53 13.01 16.02
C SER A 325 21.86 13.68 15.64
N LYS A 326 21.94 15.02 15.69
CA LYS A 326 23.14 15.81 15.36
C LYS A 326 24.21 15.85 16.48
N ARG A 327 23.90 15.38 17.69
CA ARG A 327 24.86 15.37 18.82
C ARG A 327 25.88 14.23 18.77
N ILE A 328 25.70 13.22 17.91
CA ILE A 328 26.63 12.08 17.81
C ILE A 328 27.71 12.38 16.76
N LYS A 329 28.90 12.78 17.26
CA LYS A 329 30.18 12.98 16.56
C LYS A 329 30.33 14.22 15.67
N ARG A 330 30.38 15.41 16.28
CA ARG A 330 31.35 16.42 15.82
C ARG A 330 32.66 16.16 16.56
N LYS A 331 33.61 15.48 15.92
CA LYS A 331 35.02 15.63 16.32
C LYS A 331 35.38 17.05 15.91
N TYR A 332 35.39 17.98 16.85
CA TYR A 332 36.07 19.24 16.64
C TYR A 332 37.56 18.89 16.50
N SER A 333 38.15 19.24 15.35
CA SER A 333 39.59 19.25 15.20
C SER A 333 40.14 20.24 16.22
N SER A 334 40.75 19.70 17.27
CA SER A 334 41.60 20.42 18.22
C SER A 334 42.90 20.82 17.55
#